data_AF-A0A0F5J6S7-F1
#
_entry.id   AF-A0A0F5J6S7-F1
#
_cell.length_a   1.000
_cell.length_b   1.000
_cell.length_c   1.000
_cell.angle_alpha   90.00
_cell.angle_beta   90.00
_cell.angle_gamma   90.00
#
_symmetry.space_group_name_H-M   'P 1'
#
loop_
_entity.id
_entity.type
_entity.pdbx_description
1 polymer ?
#
loop_
_entity_poly.entity_id
_entity_poly.type
_entity_poly.pdbx_seq_one_letter_code
_entity_poly.pdbx_strand_id
1 'polypeptide(L)'
;MRIYRREIVIIILTALATLSAVYYFFGDMKESKELVQTDLYTLTAPEPEAILAVNRPSVFARIILTKEPVYQAFASKIPEIYLTIIRKNPEIASLHLSFHPQGIVMYAKADKSMSRHIEENVLKTAFKSFAPQQQTKGGITFTYCPDAGNRFFGYYQHNGVWVASYSRKLLEEVAAIQRKQKNNQPKEQMLLRKTLDSNAPLNLMIQSKLLDLYVKANDSTLWRISDRWLGADLFESEGNICYFSSLPYHEPADTLFKTIGDTLSVRLEQHFPQLHISSQIYEENGKVYYTGCSLGISN
;
A
#
# COMPACT_ATOMS: atom_id res chain seq x y z
N MET A 1 25.73 60.60 17.78
CA MET A 1 24.54 59.72 17.64
C MET A 1 24.68 58.74 16.45
N ARG A 2 25.82 58.03 16.33
CA ARG A 2 26.13 57.14 15.17
C ARG A 2 26.31 55.66 15.57
N ILE A 3 26.25 55.34 16.86
CA ILE A 3 26.62 54.02 17.41
C ILE A 3 25.42 53.05 17.40
N TYR A 4 24.19 53.54 17.55
CA TYR A 4 23.00 52.68 17.62
C TYR A 4 22.47 52.14 16.28
N ARG A 5 22.82 52.74 15.13
CA ARG A 5 22.29 52.29 13.82
C ARG A 5 22.75 50.88 13.47
N ARG A 6 24.00 50.53 13.78
CA ARG A 6 24.56 49.21 13.46
C ARG A 6 23.97 48.13 14.38
N GLU A 7 23.81 48.44 15.66
CA GLU A 7 23.20 47.54 16.65
C GLU A 7 21.72 47.30 16.36
N ILE A 8 20.96 48.34 16.02
CA ILE A 8 19.54 48.20 15.62
C ILE A 8 19.41 47.32 14.37
N VAL A 9 20.26 47.50 13.36
CA VAL A 9 20.24 46.66 12.14
C VAL A 9 20.59 45.21 12.47
N ILE A 10 21.56 44.96 13.34
CA ILE A 10 21.93 43.61 13.77
C ILE A 10 20.75 42.96 14.51
N ILE A 11 20.12 43.66 15.45
CA ILE A 11 18.96 43.14 16.21
C ILE A 11 17.81 42.78 15.27
N ILE A 12 17.50 43.65 14.30
CA ILE A 12 16.44 43.41 13.31
C ILE A 12 16.77 42.19 12.44
N LEU A 13 18.01 42.08 11.94
CA LEU A 13 18.44 40.92 11.15
C LEU A 13 18.39 39.62 11.96
N THR A 14 18.79 39.67 13.22
CA THR A 14 18.78 38.50 14.11
C THR A 14 17.35 38.07 14.43
N ALA A 15 16.44 39.03 14.65
CA ALA A 15 15.01 38.78 14.86
C ALA A 15 14.33 38.20 13.60
N LEU A 16 14.65 38.72 12.42
CA LEU A 16 14.16 38.18 11.14
C LEU A 16 14.67 36.75 10.89
N ALA A 17 15.94 36.48 11.18
CA ALA A 17 16.51 35.15 11.03
C ALA A 17 15.87 34.16 12.01
N THR A 18 15.66 34.55 13.28
CA THR A 18 14.98 33.69 14.27
C THR A 18 13.50 33.48 13.93
N LEU A 19 12.75 34.51 13.53
CA LEU A 19 11.36 34.35 13.09
C LEU A 19 11.25 33.47 11.85
N SER A 20 12.19 33.59 10.91
CA SER A 20 12.23 32.73 9.71
C SER A 20 12.55 31.28 10.08
N ALA A 21 13.50 31.05 10.98
CA ALA A 21 13.82 29.71 11.48
C ALA A 21 12.62 29.10 12.22
N VAL A 22 11.99 29.86 13.12
CA VAL A 22 10.78 29.43 13.84
C VAL A 22 9.66 29.09 12.84
N TYR A 23 9.38 29.96 11.87
CA TYR A 23 8.36 29.68 10.85
C TYR A 23 8.68 28.41 10.04
N TYR A 24 9.94 28.22 9.64
CA TYR A 24 10.39 27.03 8.91
C TYR A 24 10.21 25.77 9.76
N PHE A 25 10.70 25.76 11.00
CA PHE A 25 10.61 24.62 11.91
C PHE A 25 9.16 24.28 12.28
N PHE A 26 8.32 25.28 12.59
CA PHE A 26 6.92 25.04 12.94
C PHE A 26 6.06 24.67 11.73
N GLY A 27 6.38 25.18 10.53
CA GLY A 27 5.74 24.75 9.28
C GLY A 27 6.00 23.28 8.99
N ASP A 28 7.25 22.85 9.09
CA ASP A 28 7.68 21.46 8.89
C ASP A 28 7.11 20.51 9.95
N MET A 29 7.00 20.96 11.21
CA MET A 29 6.31 20.21 12.27
C MET A 29 4.82 20.03 12.01
N LYS A 30 4.15 20.98 11.35
CA LYS A 30 2.73 20.85 11.01
C LYS A 30 2.53 19.85 9.88
N GLU A 31 3.32 19.94 8.80
CA GLU A 31 3.27 19.01 7.68
C GLU A 31 3.61 17.56 8.13
N SER A 32 4.61 17.39 9.00
CA SER A 32 4.96 16.06 9.54
C SER A 32 3.87 15.49 10.46
N LYS A 33 3.20 16.31 11.29
CA LYS A 33 2.05 15.87 12.09
C LYS A 33 0.86 15.45 11.22
N GLU A 34 0.55 16.19 10.17
CA GLU A 34 -0.51 15.83 9.20
C GLU A 34 -0.18 14.51 8.47
N LEU A 35 1.09 14.30 8.12
CA LEU A 35 1.58 13.05 7.52
C LEU A 35 1.45 11.86 8.48
N VAL A 36 1.79 12.04 9.76
CA VAL A 36 1.62 11.01 10.80
C VAL A 36 0.14 10.68 11.01
N GLN A 37 -0.74 11.68 11.02
CA GLN A 37 -2.16 11.51 11.34
C GLN A 37 -3.00 10.94 10.20
N THR A 38 -2.59 11.10 8.94
CA THR A 38 -3.41 10.67 7.81
C THR A 38 -3.46 9.15 7.69
N ASP A 39 -4.63 8.56 7.89
CA ASP A 39 -4.86 7.13 7.76
C ASP A 39 -5.23 6.76 6.32
N LEU A 40 -4.31 6.12 5.59
CA LEU A 40 -4.46 5.83 4.17
C LEU A 40 -5.66 4.92 3.86
N TYR A 41 -6.12 4.09 4.81
CA TYR A 41 -7.31 3.26 4.62
C TYR A 41 -8.57 4.09 4.40
N THR A 42 -8.69 5.25 5.06
CA THR A 42 -9.86 6.14 4.93
C THR A 42 -9.96 6.80 3.55
N LEU A 43 -8.86 6.79 2.79
CA LEU A 43 -8.73 7.38 1.46
C LEU A 43 -8.94 6.37 0.33
N THR A 44 -9.13 5.10 0.67
CA THR A 44 -9.30 4.04 -0.33
C THR A 44 -10.52 4.34 -1.18
N ALA A 45 -10.38 4.28 -2.50
CA ALA A 45 -11.51 4.44 -3.41
C ALA A 45 -12.58 3.37 -3.11
N PRO A 46 -13.86 3.62 -3.40
CA PRO A 46 -14.92 2.66 -3.11
C PRO A 46 -14.73 1.34 -3.87
N GLU A 47 -15.28 0.26 -3.31
CA GLU A 47 -15.30 -1.07 -3.93
C GLU A 47 -13.93 -1.67 -4.31
N PRO A 48 -12.89 -1.58 -3.45
CA PRO A 48 -11.64 -2.27 -3.71
C PRO A 48 -11.85 -3.79 -3.66
N GLU A 49 -11.14 -4.49 -4.53
CA GLU A 49 -11.07 -5.95 -4.60
C GLU A 49 -9.99 -6.50 -3.66
N ALA A 50 -8.90 -5.75 -3.52
CA ALA A 50 -7.83 -6.02 -2.56
C ALA A 50 -7.17 -4.72 -2.10
N ILE A 51 -6.50 -4.76 -0.95
CA ILE A 51 -5.67 -3.68 -0.41
C ILE A 51 -4.37 -4.32 0.10
N LEU A 52 -3.24 -3.91 -0.48
CA LEU A 52 -1.91 -4.24 0.03
C LEU A 52 -1.36 -3.02 0.77
N ALA A 53 -1.30 -3.10 2.09
CA ALA A 53 -0.62 -2.12 2.92
C ALA A 53 0.85 -2.49 3.05
N VAL A 54 1.73 -1.54 2.75
CA VAL A 54 3.18 -1.65 2.93
C VAL A 54 3.55 -0.78 4.12
N ASN A 55 3.63 -1.41 5.29
CA ASN A 55 3.91 -0.73 6.56
C ASN A 55 5.39 -0.39 6.71
N ARG A 56 6.26 -1.20 6.10
CA ARG A 56 7.71 -0.99 6.13
C ARG A 56 8.29 -0.99 4.72
N PRO A 57 8.14 0.11 3.95
CA PRO A 57 8.63 0.20 2.57
C PRO A 57 10.12 -0.14 2.41
N SER A 58 10.96 0.23 3.37
CA SER A 58 12.39 -0.14 3.38
C SER A 58 12.62 -1.66 3.40
N VAL A 59 11.89 -2.40 4.24
CA VAL A 59 11.97 -3.88 4.30
C VAL A 59 11.43 -4.47 3.00
N PHE A 60 10.29 -3.95 2.52
CA PHE A 60 9.72 -4.43 1.27
C PHE A 60 10.67 -4.26 0.09
N ALA A 61 11.26 -3.07 -0.06
CA ALA A 61 12.19 -2.73 -1.13
C ALA A 61 13.52 -3.47 -1.07
N ARG A 62 14.13 -3.57 0.13
CA ARG A 62 15.53 -4.00 0.30
C ARG A 62 15.71 -5.47 0.68
N ILE A 63 14.62 -6.14 1.09
CA ILE A 63 14.68 -7.53 1.58
C ILE A 63 13.69 -8.42 0.82
N ILE A 64 12.45 -7.98 0.67
CA ILE A 64 11.40 -8.82 0.06
C ILE A 64 11.51 -8.79 -1.48
N LEU A 65 11.56 -7.59 -2.08
CA LEU A 65 11.63 -7.40 -3.54
C LEU A 65 13.01 -7.70 -4.15
N THR A 66 14.02 -8.01 -3.35
CA THR A 66 15.35 -8.41 -3.86
C THR A 66 15.38 -9.87 -4.31
N LYS A 67 14.37 -10.66 -3.95
CA LYS A 67 14.25 -12.08 -4.30
C LYS A 67 13.48 -12.21 -5.60
N GLU A 68 14.13 -12.74 -6.64
CA GLU A 68 13.55 -12.76 -7.99
C GLU A 68 12.18 -13.45 -8.08
N PRO A 69 11.95 -14.65 -7.51
CA PRO A 69 10.62 -15.28 -7.56
C PRO A 69 9.52 -14.44 -6.89
N VAL A 70 9.88 -13.76 -5.79
CA VAL A 70 8.96 -12.88 -5.05
C VAL A 70 8.68 -11.61 -5.86
N TYR A 71 9.72 -11.00 -6.43
CA TYR A 71 9.58 -9.84 -7.30
C TYR A 71 8.67 -10.17 -8.50
N GLN A 72 8.87 -11.31 -9.16
CA GLN A 72 8.02 -11.76 -10.27
C GLN A 72 6.56 -11.98 -9.84
N ALA A 73 6.32 -12.55 -8.65
CA ALA A 73 4.97 -12.69 -8.12
C ALA A 73 4.27 -11.33 -7.96
N PHE A 74 4.95 -10.32 -7.40
CA PHE A 74 4.41 -8.97 -7.30
C PHE A 74 4.27 -8.28 -8.66
N ALA A 75 5.28 -8.39 -9.55
CA ALA A 75 5.28 -7.79 -10.88
C ALA A 75 4.17 -8.36 -11.78
N SER A 76 3.73 -9.60 -11.53
CA SER A 76 2.59 -10.20 -12.23
C SER A 76 1.24 -9.52 -11.93
N LYS A 77 1.14 -8.79 -10.81
CA LYS A 77 -0.09 -8.11 -10.35
C LYS A 77 0.04 -6.60 -10.22
N ILE A 78 1.25 -6.08 -10.04
CA ILE A 78 1.53 -4.67 -9.79
C ILE A 78 2.37 -4.12 -10.95
N PRO A 79 1.91 -3.07 -11.65
CA PRO A 79 2.69 -2.44 -12.70
C PRO A 79 4.08 -1.99 -12.23
N GLU A 80 5.07 -2.20 -13.08
CA GLU A 80 6.49 -2.00 -12.76
C GLU A 80 6.81 -0.60 -12.24
N ILE A 81 6.12 0.43 -12.72
CA ILE A 81 6.30 1.80 -12.25
C ILE A 81 6.06 1.92 -10.73
N TYR A 82 5.06 1.22 -10.18
CA TYR A 82 4.80 1.26 -8.74
C TYR A 82 5.89 0.53 -7.95
N LEU A 83 6.34 -0.64 -8.43
CA LEU A 83 7.45 -1.36 -7.81
C LEU A 83 8.75 -0.55 -7.85
N THR A 84 9.00 0.15 -8.95
CA THR A 84 10.14 1.06 -9.09
C THR A 84 10.06 2.23 -8.10
N ILE A 85 8.88 2.84 -7.92
CA ILE A 85 8.68 3.89 -6.91
C ILE A 85 9.03 3.36 -5.52
N ILE A 86 8.54 2.16 -5.16
CA ILE A 86 8.83 1.56 -3.84
C ILE A 86 10.33 1.31 -3.68
N ARG A 87 10.98 0.70 -4.68
CA ARG A 87 12.41 0.34 -4.61
C ARG A 87 13.33 1.55 -4.57
N LYS A 88 12.98 2.64 -5.27
CA LYS A 88 13.80 3.86 -5.35
C LYS A 88 13.56 4.83 -4.20
N ASN A 89 12.50 4.65 -3.41
CA ASN A 89 12.13 5.55 -2.31
C ASN A 89 11.82 4.73 -1.03
N PRO A 90 12.78 3.93 -0.51
CA PRO A 90 12.57 3.08 0.68
C PRO A 90 12.25 3.87 1.96
N GLU A 91 12.51 5.17 1.97
CA GLU A 91 12.29 6.10 3.08
C GLU A 91 10.84 6.60 3.19
N ILE A 92 9.95 6.26 2.25
CA ILE A 92 8.51 6.50 2.39
C ILE A 92 8.04 5.84 3.70
N ALA A 93 7.31 6.58 4.53
CA ALA A 93 6.91 6.11 5.86
C ALA A 93 5.97 4.89 5.79
N SER A 94 4.98 4.96 4.90
CA SER A 94 4.05 3.87 4.60
C SER A 94 3.35 4.13 3.28
N LEU A 95 2.91 3.09 2.59
CA LEU A 95 2.12 3.22 1.36
C LEU A 95 1.12 2.09 1.20
N HIS A 96 0.02 2.34 0.51
CA HIS A 96 -0.99 1.33 0.17
C HIS A 96 -1.14 1.21 -1.34
N LEU A 97 -1.48 0.01 -1.79
CA LEU A 97 -2.01 -0.25 -3.12
C LEU A 97 -3.43 -0.79 -2.97
N SER A 98 -4.42 -0.09 -3.51
CA SER A 98 -5.78 -0.62 -3.62
C SER A 98 -6.04 -1.09 -5.04
N PHE A 99 -6.54 -2.31 -5.19
CA PHE A 99 -6.83 -2.96 -6.46
C PHE A 99 -8.32 -2.83 -6.75
N HIS A 100 -8.65 -2.40 -7.96
CA HIS A 100 -10.02 -2.19 -8.45
C HIS A 100 -10.16 -2.77 -9.85
N PRO A 101 -11.40 -3.07 -10.30
CA PRO A 101 -11.64 -3.51 -11.68
C PRO A 101 -11.11 -2.54 -12.74
N GLN A 102 -11.06 -1.24 -12.40
CA GLN A 102 -10.61 -0.17 -13.30
C GLN A 102 -9.09 0.08 -13.25
N GLY A 103 -8.36 -0.56 -12.31
CA GLY A 103 -6.92 -0.40 -12.13
C GLY A 103 -6.49 -0.28 -10.67
N ILE A 104 -5.24 0.13 -10.47
CA ILE A 104 -4.63 0.23 -9.14
C ILE A 104 -4.48 1.70 -8.75
N VAL A 105 -4.68 1.99 -7.47
CA VAL A 105 -4.32 3.28 -6.88
C VAL A 105 -3.21 3.06 -5.86
N MET A 106 -2.12 3.80 -6.00
CA MET A 106 -1.06 3.90 -5.01
C MET A 106 -1.26 5.14 -4.15
N TYR A 107 -1.17 4.96 -2.84
CA TYR A 107 -1.21 6.04 -1.85
C TYR A 107 0.09 5.96 -1.06
N ALA A 108 0.87 7.03 -1.03
CA ALA A 108 2.10 7.10 -0.27
C ALA A 108 2.02 8.27 0.71
N LYS A 109 2.39 8.04 1.97
CA LYS A 109 2.65 9.12 2.92
C LYS A 109 3.93 9.83 2.49
N ALA A 110 3.78 10.95 1.79
CA ALA A 110 4.85 11.68 1.16
C ALA A 110 4.59 13.17 1.28
N ASP A 111 5.52 13.87 1.96
CA ASP A 111 5.56 15.32 1.96
C ASP A 111 5.98 15.86 0.57
N LYS A 112 6.11 17.18 0.46
CA LYS A 112 6.51 17.82 -0.79
C LYS A 112 7.92 17.44 -1.24
N SER A 113 8.85 17.23 -0.30
CA SER A 113 10.22 16.84 -0.58
C SER A 113 10.27 15.43 -1.18
N MET A 114 9.56 14.49 -0.55
CA MET A 114 9.42 13.11 -1.00
C MET A 114 8.71 13.02 -2.36
N SER A 115 7.65 13.80 -2.55
CA SER A 115 6.93 13.85 -3.83
C SER A 115 7.83 14.33 -4.96
N ARG A 116 8.63 15.38 -4.71
CA ARG A 116 9.63 15.86 -5.67
C ARG A 116 10.71 14.82 -5.95
N HIS A 117 11.14 14.06 -4.94
CA HIS A 117 12.11 12.97 -5.10
C HIS A 117 11.57 11.87 -6.03
N ILE A 118 10.31 11.44 -5.82
CA ILE A 118 9.62 10.46 -6.68
C ILE A 118 9.54 10.99 -8.12
N GLU A 119 9.16 12.26 -8.30
CA GLU A 119 9.08 12.89 -9.62
C GLU A 119 10.43 12.94 -10.33
N GLU A 120 11.47 13.43 -9.66
CA GLU A 120 12.80 13.63 -10.24
C GLU A 120 13.50 12.33 -10.57
N ASN A 121 13.45 11.35 -9.67
CA ASN A 121 14.26 10.13 -9.79
C ASN A 121 13.54 9.00 -10.53
N VAL A 122 12.21 8.96 -10.45
CA VAL A 122 11.42 7.87 -11.04
C VAL A 122 10.63 8.36 -12.23
N LEU A 123 9.72 9.32 -12.03
CA LEU A 123 8.73 9.65 -13.06
C LEU A 123 9.35 10.33 -14.28
N LYS A 124 10.25 11.29 -14.10
CA LYS A 124 10.99 11.91 -15.22
C LYS A 124 11.80 10.90 -16.00
N THR A 125 12.31 9.87 -15.32
CA THR A 125 13.09 8.82 -15.99
C THR A 125 12.19 7.86 -16.77
N ALA A 126 11.03 7.50 -16.21
CA ALA A 126 10.07 6.59 -16.82
C ALA A 126 9.30 7.22 -17.99
N PHE A 127 8.93 8.50 -17.90
CA PHE A 127 8.05 9.18 -18.86
C PHE A 127 8.77 10.30 -19.62
N LYS A 128 9.90 9.99 -20.26
CA LYS A 128 10.74 10.98 -20.99
C LYS A 128 10.16 11.44 -22.31
N SER A 129 9.30 10.63 -22.92
CA SER A 129 8.91 10.79 -24.32
C SER A 129 8.04 12.01 -24.58
N PHE A 130 7.22 12.42 -23.60
CA PHE A 130 6.29 13.52 -23.75
C PHE A 130 6.20 14.33 -22.45
N ALA A 131 5.98 15.64 -22.59
CA ALA A 131 5.79 16.52 -21.45
C ALA A 131 4.52 16.13 -20.67
N PRO A 132 4.59 16.07 -19.32
CA PRO A 132 3.41 15.85 -18.50
C PRO A 132 2.40 17.00 -18.66
N GLN A 133 1.11 16.67 -18.58
CA GLN A 133 0.03 17.64 -18.61
C GLN A 133 -0.49 17.90 -17.19
N GLN A 134 -0.67 19.15 -16.83
CA GLN A 134 -1.23 19.51 -15.53
C GLN A 134 -2.66 20.01 -15.65
N GLN A 135 -3.51 19.58 -14.72
CA GLN A 135 -4.90 20.03 -14.62
C GLN A 135 -5.24 20.29 -13.16
N THR A 136 -5.77 21.48 -12.86
CA THR A 136 -6.27 21.78 -11.50
C THR A 136 -7.77 21.55 -11.45
N LYS A 137 -8.24 20.74 -10.49
CA LYS A 137 -9.67 20.48 -10.27
C LYS A 137 -9.98 20.50 -8.78
N GLY A 138 -10.82 21.43 -8.36
CA GLY A 138 -11.26 21.56 -6.98
C GLY A 138 -10.13 21.80 -5.97
N GLY A 139 -9.12 22.60 -6.35
CA GLY A 139 -7.99 22.96 -5.51
C GLY A 139 -6.84 21.94 -5.47
N ILE A 140 -6.95 20.83 -6.22
CA ILE A 140 -5.89 19.83 -6.36
C ILE A 140 -5.35 19.86 -7.79
N THR A 141 -4.03 19.93 -7.92
CA THR A 141 -3.33 19.86 -9.20
C THR A 141 -2.94 18.43 -9.51
N PHE A 142 -3.49 17.90 -10.59
CA PHE A 142 -3.17 16.59 -11.14
C PHE A 142 -2.12 16.74 -12.22
N THR A 143 -1.14 15.83 -12.23
CA THR A 143 -0.15 15.72 -13.29
C THR A 143 -0.36 14.38 -14.00
N TYR A 144 -0.48 14.41 -15.33
CA TYR A 144 -0.67 13.24 -16.17
C TYR A 144 0.53 13.07 -17.10
N CYS A 145 1.28 11.99 -16.90
CA CYS A 145 2.41 11.60 -17.73
C CYS A 145 1.92 10.66 -18.84
N PRO A 146 2.10 10.99 -20.13
CA PRO A 146 1.77 10.09 -21.23
C PRO A 146 2.65 8.84 -21.20
N ASP A 147 2.05 7.68 -21.45
CA ASP A 147 2.68 6.37 -21.50
C ASP A 147 2.28 5.62 -22.78
N ALA A 148 2.96 4.50 -23.07
CA ALA A 148 2.69 3.67 -24.24
C ALA A 148 1.23 3.18 -24.29
N GLY A 149 0.71 2.99 -25.50
CA GLY A 149 -0.63 2.44 -25.72
C GLY A 149 -1.78 3.39 -25.35
N ASN A 150 -1.58 4.70 -25.51
CA ASN A 150 -2.58 5.73 -25.18
C ASN A 150 -3.03 5.70 -23.71
N ARG A 151 -2.09 5.34 -22.82
CA ARG A 151 -2.29 5.32 -21.37
C ARG A 151 -1.67 6.56 -20.76
N PHE A 152 -2.21 6.98 -19.62
CA PHE A 152 -1.68 8.11 -18.87
C PHE A 152 -1.48 7.71 -17.42
N PHE A 153 -0.28 7.90 -16.90
CA PHE A 153 0.01 7.76 -15.49
C PHE A 153 -0.29 9.09 -14.80
N GLY A 154 -1.38 9.13 -14.03
CA GLY A 154 -1.79 10.32 -13.30
C GLY A 154 -1.32 10.27 -11.85
N TYR A 155 -0.90 11.41 -11.30
CA TYR A 155 -0.64 11.55 -9.88
C TYR A 155 -0.95 12.96 -9.36
N TYR A 156 -1.07 13.09 -8.05
CA TYR A 156 -1.15 14.38 -7.35
C TYR A 156 -0.63 14.25 -5.91
N GLN A 157 -0.34 15.39 -5.28
CA GLN A 157 -0.04 15.47 -3.85
C GLN A 157 -1.06 16.36 -3.15
N HIS A 158 -1.59 15.92 -2.02
CA HIS A 158 -2.50 16.70 -1.19
C HIS A 158 -2.44 16.23 0.26
N ASN A 159 -2.35 17.17 1.21
CA ASN A 159 -2.34 16.93 2.66
C ASN A 159 -1.38 15.80 3.11
N GLY A 160 -0.14 15.82 2.62
CA GLY A 160 0.88 14.85 3.01
C GLY A 160 0.73 13.45 2.39
N VAL A 161 -0.19 13.30 1.43
CA VAL A 161 -0.37 12.05 0.68
C VAL A 161 -0.13 12.29 -0.80
N TRP A 162 0.75 11.50 -1.37
CA TRP A 162 0.96 11.39 -2.81
C TRP A 162 0.13 10.22 -3.34
N VAL A 163 -0.67 10.46 -4.36
CA VAL A 163 -1.59 9.46 -4.93
C VAL A 163 -1.33 9.31 -6.41
N ALA A 164 -1.29 8.08 -6.92
CA ALA A 164 -1.12 7.82 -8.34
C ALA A 164 -1.96 6.66 -8.86
N SER A 165 -2.41 6.77 -10.11
CA SER A 165 -3.18 5.75 -10.81
C SER A 165 -3.06 5.91 -12.33
N TYR A 166 -3.14 4.79 -13.06
CA TYR A 166 -3.44 4.82 -14.50
C TYR A 166 -4.93 5.10 -14.78
N SER A 167 -5.81 4.96 -13.79
CA SER A 167 -7.22 5.30 -13.92
C SER A 167 -7.46 6.74 -13.48
N ARG A 168 -7.73 7.61 -14.45
CA ARG A 168 -8.16 8.99 -14.19
C ARG A 168 -9.38 9.05 -13.27
N LYS A 169 -10.34 8.13 -13.47
CA LYS A 169 -11.58 8.09 -12.66
C LYS A 169 -11.26 7.80 -11.20
N LEU A 170 -10.46 6.77 -10.90
CA LEU A 170 -10.06 6.44 -9.54
C LEU A 170 -9.26 7.59 -8.89
N LEU A 171 -8.34 8.20 -9.64
CA LEU A 171 -7.52 9.31 -9.14
C LEU A 171 -8.37 10.53 -8.73
N GLU A 172 -9.31 10.93 -9.58
CA GLU A 172 -10.23 12.04 -9.29
C GLU A 172 -11.21 11.72 -8.15
N GLU A 173 -11.62 10.45 -8.02
CA GLU A 173 -12.50 9.97 -6.96
C GLU A 173 -11.81 10.03 -5.59
N VAL A 174 -10.58 9.52 -5.48
CA VAL A 174 -9.78 9.65 -4.25
C VAL A 174 -9.56 11.11 -3.86
N ALA A 175 -9.27 11.98 -4.82
CA ALA A 175 -9.14 13.41 -4.57
C ALA A 175 -10.46 14.03 -4.07
N ALA A 176 -11.62 13.53 -4.51
CA ALA A 176 -12.91 13.95 -3.97
C ALA A 176 -13.14 13.45 -2.53
N ILE A 177 -12.70 12.23 -2.19
CA ILE A 177 -12.76 11.67 -0.84
C ILE A 177 -11.92 12.50 0.12
N GLN A 178 -10.66 12.78 -0.24
CA GLN A 178 -9.74 13.58 0.56
C GLN A 178 -10.31 14.98 0.86
N ARG A 179 -10.90 15.65 -0.14
CA ARG A 179 -11.51 16.97 0.04
C ARG A 179 -12.71 16.97 0.97
N LYS A 180 -13.52 15.91 0.95
CA LYS A 180 -14.70 15.79 1.81
C LYS A 180 -14.37 15.34 3.23
N GLN A 181 -13.13 14.87 3.49
CA GLN A 181 -12.70 14.27 4.76
C GLN A 181 -13.66 13.19 5.28
N LYS A 182 -14.31 12.46 4.36
CA LYS A 182 -15.30 11.45 4.73
C LYS A 182 -14.61 10.11 4.88
N ASN A 183 -14.75 9.47 6.04
CA ASN A 183 -14.34 8.09 6.20
C ASN A 183 -15.27 7.19 5.39
N ASN A 184 -14.74 6.59 4.33
CA ASN A 184 -15.49 5.68 3.45
C ASN A 184 -15.18 4.20 3.71
N GLN A 185 -14.40 3.88 4.75
CA GLN A 185 -13.99 2.50 4.98
C GLN A 185 -15.16 1.65 5.53
N PRO A 186 -15.49 0.51 4.90
CA PRO A 186 -16.48 -0.42 5.42
C PRO A 186 -16.11 -0.94 6.82
N LYS A 187 -17.12 -1.11 7.69
CA LYS A 187 -16.94 -1.61 9.07
C LYS A 187 -16.20 -2.95 9.12
N GLU A 188 -16.47 -3.85 8.18
CA GLU A 188 -15.79 -5.15 8.08
C GLU A 188 -14.28 -4.99 7.86
N GLN A 189 -13.86 -4.13 6.94
CA GLN A 189 -12.45 -3.84 6.70
C GLN A 189 -11.78 -3.22 7.93
N MET A 190 -12.47 -2.31 8.62
CA MET A 190 -11.96 -1.71 9.86
C MET A 190 -11.76 -2.75 10.97
N LEU A 191 -12.66 -3.73 11.08
CA LEU A 191 -12.55 -4.82 12.06
C LEU A 191 -11.42 -5.77 11.70
N LEU A 192 -11.34 -6.19 10.44
CA LEU A 192 -10.28 -7.08 9.95
C LEU A 192 -8.89 -6.45 10.11
N ARG A 193 -8.74 -5.15 9.82
CA ARG A 193 -7.47 -4.45 10.02
C ARG A 193 -6.95 -4.56 11.45
N LYS A 194 -7.83 -4.58 12.46
CA LYS A 194 -7.42 -4.70 13.87
C LYS A 194 -6.84 -6.07 14.22
N THR A 195 -7.03 -7.07 13.37
CA THR A 195 -6.47 -8.42 13.58
C THR A 195 -5.13 -8.61 12.89
N LEU A 196 -4.70 -7.67 12.06
CA LEU A 196 -3.44 -7.72 11.31
C LEU A 196 -2.31 -7.13 12.14
N ASP A 197 -1.12 -7.73 12.08
CA ASP A 197 0.04 -7.18 12.75
C ASP A 197 0.57 -5.95 12.02
N SER A 198 0.43 -4.79 12.65
CA SER A 198 0.99 -3.53 12.15
C SER A 198 2.52 -3.51 12.04
N ASN A 199 3.21 -4.45 12.69
CA ASN A 199 4.66 -4.61 12.57
C ASN A 199 5.08 -5.46 11.38
N ALA A 200 4.17 -6.26 10.83
CA ALA A 200 4.45 -7.01 9.61
C ALA A 200 4.83 -6.03 8.48
N PRO A 201 5.86 -6.33 7.68
CA PRO A 201 6.26 -5.45 6.58
C PRO A 201 5.13 -5.11 5.63
N LEU A 202 4.24 -6.09 5.40
CA LEU A 202 3.08 -5.99 4.52
C LEU A 202 1.85 -6.56 5.23
N ASN A 203 0.68 -5.97 5.00
CA ASN A 203 -0.60 -6.64 5.23
C ASN A 203 -1.40 -6.65 3.92
N LEU A 204 -1.98 -7.80 3.59
CA LEU A 204 -2.91 -7.97 2.48
C LEU A 204 -4.32 -8.14 3.03
N MET A 205 -5.25 -7.36 2.50
CA MET A 205 -6.68 -7.61 2.63
C MET A 205 -7.23 -7.93 1.25
N ILE A 206 -7.99 -9.00 1.11
CA ILE A 206 -8.51 -9.46 -0.18
C ILE A 206 -9.93 -10.00 -0.05
N GLN A 207 -10.76 -9.74 -1.05
CA GLN A 207 -12.08 -10.35 -1.16
C GLN A 207 -11.97 -11.85 -1.45
N SER A 208 -12.60 -12.70 -0.63
CA SER A 208 -12.53 -14.16 -0.74
C SER A 208 -12.97 -14.68 -2.12
N LYS A 209 -13.93 -14.00 -2.77
CA LYS A 209 -14.41 -14.32 -4.12
C LYS A 209 -13.32 -14.34 -5.20
N LEU A 210 -12.22 -13.60 -5.00
CA LEU A 210 -11.10 -13.54 -5.96
C LEU A 210 -10.21 -14.77 -5.91
N LEU A 211 -10.21 -15.49 -4.79
CA LEU A 211 -9.42 -16.70 -4.58
C LEU A 211 -10.20 -17.98 -4.93
N ASP A 212 -11.49 -17.85 -5.19
CA ASP A 212 -12.44 -18.93 -5.51
C ASP A 212 -12.24 -20.19 -4.62
N LEU A 213 -12.25 -19.96 -3.31
CA LEU A 213 -12.00 -20.98 -2.31
C LEU A 213 -13.25 -21.85 -2.10
N TYR A 214 -13.21 -23.07 -2.64
CA TYR A 214 -14.24 -24.09 -2.44
C TYR A 214 -13.64 -25.47 -2.20
N VAL A 215 -14.32 -26.28 -1.38
CA VAL A 215 -13.99 -27.67 -1.08
C VAL A 215 -15.14 -28.54 -1.57
N LYS A 216 -14.83 -29.58 -2.36
CA LYS A 216 -15.80 -30.59 -2.76
C LYS A 216 -15.69 -31.79 -1.82
N ALA A 217 -16.73 -32.07 -1.06
CA ALA A 217 -16.80 -33.25 -0.21
C ALA A 217 -17.13 -34.52 -1.03
N ASN A 218 -16.83 -35.68 -0.45
CA ASN A 218 -16.99 -36.99 -1.11
C ASN A 218 -18.45 -37.30 -1.50
N ASP A 219 -19.42 -36.69 -0.83
CA ASP A 219 -20.85 -36.80 -1.10
C ASP A 219 -21.34 -35.82 -2.19
N SER A 220 -20.42 -35.18 -2.91
CA SER A 220 -20.67 -34.17 -3.93
C SER A 220 -21.23 -32.83 -3.43
N THR A 221 -21.31 -32.60 -2.10
CA THR A 221 -21.56 -31.25 -1.60
C THR A 221 -20.36 -30.34 -1.86
N LEU A 222 -20.64 -29.12 -2.33
CA LEU A 222 -19.64 -28.09 -2.56
C LEU A 222 -19.74 -27.04 -1.46
N TRP A 223 -18.70 -26.97 -0.66
CA TRP A 223 -18.52 -25.97 0.37
C TRP A 223 -17.74 -24.80 -0.19
N ARG A 224 -18.22 -23.57 0.01
CA ARG A 224 -17.53 -22.35 -0.41
C ARG A 224 -17.31 -21.45 0.81
N ILE A 225 -16.15 -20.81 0.89
CA ILE A 225 -15.95 -19.74 1.86
C ILE A 225 -16.91 -18.61 1.50
N SER A 226 -17.67 -18.12 2.48
CA SER A 226 -18.60 -17.01 2.30
C SER A 226 -17.89 -15.79 1.70
N ASP A 227 -18.61 -15.01 0.89
CA ASP A 227 -18.10 -13.75 0.36
C ASP A 227 -17.81 -12.78 1.51
N ARG A 228 -16.52 -12.55 1.78
CA ARG A 228 -16.02 -11.74 2.89
C ARG A 228 -14.61 -11.24 2.62
N TRP A 229 -14.16 -10.31 3.45
CA TRP A 229 -12.74 -9.93 3.46
C TRP A 229 -11.89 -10.95 4.23
N LEU A 230 -10.75 -11.31 3.63
CA LEU A 230 -9.68 -12.10 4.22
C LEU A 230 -8.46 -11.22 4.43
N GLY A 231 -7.69 -11.49 5.49
CA GLY A 231 -6.51 -10.72 5.86
C GLY A 231 -5.28 -11.61 6.06
N ALA A 232 -4.11 -11.16 5.62
CA ALA A 232 -2.85 -11.86 5.83
C ALA A 232 -1.71 -10.87 6.11
N ASP A 233 -0.84 -11.22 7.02
CA ASP A 233 0.43 -10.55 7.30
C ASP A 233 1.51 -11.21 6.44
N LEU A 234 2.32 -10.43 5.71
CA LEU A 234 3.42 -10.96 4.91
C LEU A 234 4.75 -10.41 5.41
N PHE A 235 5.71 -11.32 5.59
CA PHE A 235 7.00 -11.03 6.18
C PHE A 235 8.07 -11.96 5.62
N GLU A 236 9.31 -11.54 5.76
CA GLU A 236 10.46 -12.36 5.38
C GLU A 236 10.91 -13.23 6.56
N SER A 237 11.23 -14.49 6.29
CA SER A 237 11.81 -15.41 7.27
C SER A 237 12.75 -16.39 6.58
N GLU A 238 14.00 -16.45 7.06
CA GLU A 238 15.02 -17.42 6.61
C GLU A 238 15.21 -17.51 5.09
N GLY A 239 15.20 -16.37 4.38
CA GLY A 239 15.34 -16.37 2.93
C GLY A 239 14.02 -16.60 2.17
N ASN A 240 12.90 -16.83 2.87
CA ASN A 240 11.59 -17.07 2.25
C ASN A 240 10.61 -15.92 2.50
N ILE A 241 9.64 -15.74 1.59
CA ILE A 241 8.46 -14.90 1.87
C ILE A 241 7.42 -15.78 2.54
N CYS A 242 6.99 -15.37 3.73
CA CYS A 242 5.99 -16.06 4.51
C CYS A 242 4.75 -15.20 4.65
N TYR A 243 3.61 -15.85 4.84
CA TYR A 243 2.36 -15.23 5.21
C TYR A 243 1.78 -15.89 6.44
N PHE A 244 1.05 -15.09 7.22
CA PHE A 244 0.25 -15.53 8.35
C PHE A 244 -1.17 -14.99 8.21
N SER A 245 -2.16 -15.84 8.34
CA SER A 245 -3.57 -15.48 8.23
C SER A 245 -4.40 -16.26 9.25
N SER A 246 -5.57 -15.72 9.59
CA SER A 246 -6.56 -16.46 10.36
C SER A 246 -7.91 -16.40 9.66
N LEU A 247 -8.62 -17.53 9.65
CA LEU A 247 -10.00 -17.59 9.20
C LEU A 247 -10.89 -17.84 10.41
N PRO A 248 -11.83 -16.94 10.72
CA PRO A 248 -12.85 -17.23 11.71
C PRO A 248 -13.83 -18.25 11.11
N TYR A 249 -13.85 -19.44 11.70
CA TYR A 249 -14.75 -20.53 11.33
C TYR A 249 -15.79 -20.74 12.46
N HIS A 250 -17.00 -21.18 12.10
CA HIS A 250 -18.12 -21.29 13.04
C HIS A 250 -18.74 -22.70 13.08
N GLU A 251 -18.13 -23.70 12.44
CA GLU A 251 -18.64 -25.08 12.43
C GLU A 251 -17.62 -26.11 12.98
N PRO A 252 -18.04 -27.31 13.39
CA PRO A 252 -17.28 -28.17 14.30
C PRO A 252 -16.54 -29.34 13.62
N ALA A 253 -16.30 -29.29 12.31
CA ALA A 253 -15.78 -30.44 11.58
C ALA A 253 -14.25 -30.38 11.36
N ASP A 254 -13.50 -31.06 12.25
CA ASP A 254 -12.03 -31.15 12.24
C ASP A 254 -11.41 -31.51 10.88
N THR A 255 -12.10 -32.31 10.07
CA THR A 255 -11.60 -32.76 8.76
C THR A 255 -11.65 -31.69 7.68
N LEU A 256 -12.57 -30.71 7.78
CA LEU A 256 -12.71 -29.64 6.79
C LEU A 256 -11.54 -28.64 6.87
N PHE A 257 -10.93 -28.46 8.04
CA PHE A 257 -9.82 -27.51 8.23
C PHE A 257 -8.62 -27.82 7.36
N LYS A 258 -8.21 -29.09 7.37
CA LYS A 258 -7.07 -29.56 6.58
C LYS A 258 -7.35 -29.39 5.09
N THR A 259 -8.54 -29.79 4.64
CA THR A 259 -8.93 -29.68 3.23
C THR A 259 -9.04 -28.23 2.77
N ILE A 260 -9.51 -27.30 3.62
CA ILE A 260 -9.55 -25.86 3.29
C ILE A 260 -8.14 -25.30 3.14
N GLY A 261 -7.21 -25.65 4.04
CA GLY A 261 -5.84 -25.15 3.92
C GLY A 261 -5.06 -25.76 2.76
N ASP A 262 -5.28 -27.04 2.44
CA ASP A 262 -4.73 -27.67 1.23
C ASP A 262 -5.26 -26.95 -0.03
N THR A 263 -6.58 -26.68 -0.06
CA THR A 263 -7.22 -25.93 -1.17
C THR A 263 -6.66 -24.51 -1.27
N LEU A 264 -6.52 -23.80 -0.16
CA LEU A 264 -5.96 -22.45 -0.13
C LEU A 264 -4.53 -22.44 -0.68
N SER A 265 -3.70 -23.39 -0.27
CA SER A 265 -2.31 -23.52 -0.74
C SER A 265 -2.27 -23.72 -2.25
N VAL A 266 -3.05 -24.67 -2.76
CA VAL A 266 -3.15 -24.93 -4.21
C VAL A 266 -3.64 -23.71 -4.98
N ARG A 267 -4.64 -22.98 -4.46
CA ARG A 267 -5.16 -21.77 -5.11
C ARG A 267 -4.15 -20.63 -5.11
N LEU A 268 -3.40 -20.46 -4.02
CA LEU A 268 -2.33 -19.47 -3.95
C LEU A 268 -1.22 -19.79 -4.95
N GLU A 269 -0.80 -21.04 -5.08
CA GLU A 269 0.18 -21.46 -6.09
C GLU A 269 -0.35 -21.28 -7.52
N GLN A 270 -1.65 -21.52 -7.77
CA GLN A 270 -2.26 -21.23 -9.08
C GLN A 270 -2.24 -19.73 -9.42
N HIS A 271 -2.45 -18.86 -8.43
CA HIS A 271 -2.41 -17.41 -8.63
C HIS A 271 -0.99 -16.85 -8.70
N PHE A 272 -0.04 -17.51 -8.02
CA PHE A 272 1.37 -17.14 -7.94
C PHE A 272 2.26 -18.35 -8.23
N PRO A 273 2.29 -18.83 -9.49
CA PRO A 273 3.02 -20.05 -9.86
C PRO A 273 4.54 -19.92 -9.68
N GLN A 274 5.03 -18.71 -9.43
CA GLN A 274 6.43 -18.43 -9.12
C GLN A 274 6.80 -18.80 -7.68
N LEU A 275 5.81 -19.04 -6.81
CA LEU A 275 6.00 -19.36 -5.40
C LEU A 275 5.53 -20.80 -5.16
N HIS A 276 6.44 -21.64 -4.66
CA HIS A 276 6.07 -22.94 -4.10
C HIS A 276 5.80 -22.76 -2.62
N ILE A 277 4.61 -23.05 -2.15
CA ILE A 277 4.18 -22.69 -0.79
C ILE A 277 4.09 -23.95 0.06
N SER A 278 4.90 -24.01 1.11
CA SER A 278 4.69 -24.93 2.21
C SER A 278 3.76 -24.28 3.23
N SER A 279 2.59 -24.88 3.48
CA SER A 279 1.61 -24.36 4.42
C SER A 279 1.47 -25.25 5.65
N GLN A 280 1.24 -24.63 6.79
CA GLN A 280 0.90 -25.24 8.06
C GLN A 280 -0.40 -24.65 8.56
N ILE A 281 -1.22 -25.51 9.17
CA ILE A 281 -2.51 -25.16 9.73
C ILE A 281 -2.47 -25.54 11.20
N TYR A 282 -2.88 -24.62 12.06
CA TYR A 282 -3.09 -24.92 13.46
C TYR A 282 -4.38 -24.27 13.96
N GLU A 283 -4.99 -24.90 14.95
CA GLU A 283 -6.21 -24.40 15.57
C GLU A 283 -5.90 -23.94 17.00
N GLU A 284 -6.39 -22.76 17.34
CA GLU A 284 -6.31 -22.25 18.70
C GLU A 284 -7.54 -21.38 19.01
N ASN A 285 -8.19 -21.62 20.15
CA ASN A 285 -9.36 -20.86 20.61
C ASN A 285 -10.50 -20.74 19.57
N GLY A 286 -10.78 -21.83 18.83
CA GLY A 286 -11.83 -21.86 17.81
C GLY A 286 -11.53 -21.01 16.57
N LYS A 287 -10.25 -20.66 16.35
CA LYS A 287 -9.75 -20.00 15.14
C LYS A 287 -8.75 -20.90 14.45
N VAL A 288 -8.81 -20.89 13.12
CA VAL A 288 -7.86 -21.61 12.29
C VAL A 288 -6.85 -20.62 11.76
N TYR A 289 -5.58 -20.94 11.97
CA TYR A 289 -4.46 -20.15 11.54
C TYR A 289 -3.75 -20.86 10.40
N TYR A 290 -3.38 -20.08 9.40
CA TYR A 290 -2.69 -20.52 8.21
C TYR A 290 -1.37 -19.78 8.14
N THR A 291 -0.28 -20.54 8.19
CA THR A 291 1.06 -20.00 7.92
C THR A 291 1.55 -20.67 6.66
N GLY A 292 2.10 -19.93 5.72
CA GLY A 292 2.79 -20.54 4.60
C GLY A 292 4.03 -19.76 4.22
N CYS A 293 5.06 -20.48 3.78
CA CYS A 293 6.31 -19.90 3.32
C CYS A 293 6.64 -20.42 1.93
N SER A 294 7.18 -19.54 1.10
CA SER A 294 7.80 -19.96 -0.14
C SER A 294 8.94 -20.95 0.13
N LEU A 295 9.09 -22.00 -0.66
CA LEU A 295 10.19 -22.96 -0.57
C LEU A 295 11.29 -22.60 -1.58
N GLY A 296 12.54 -22.76 -1.18
CA GLY A 296 13.67 -22.81 -2.11
C GLY A 296 14.03 -21.48 -2.78
N ILE A 297 13.76 -20.34 -2.14
CA ILE A 297 14.25 -19.05 -2.63
C ILE A 297 15.72 -18.88 -2.21
N SER A 298 16.61 -19.66 -2.81
CA SER A 298 18.04 -19.38 -2.75
C SER A 298 18.33 -18.14 -3.58
N ASN A 299 19.06 -17.18 -3.00
CA ASN A 299 19.56 -15.97 -3.67
C ASN A 299 20.28 -16.27 -4.98
#